data_AF-A0A354CRF9-F1
#
_entry.id   AF-A0A354CRF9-F1
#
_cell.length_a   1.000
_cell.length_b   1.000
_cell.length_c   1.000
_cell.angle_alpha   90.00
_cell.angle_beta   90.00
_cell.angle_gamma   90.00
#
_symmetry.space_group_name_H-M   'P 1'
#
loop_
_entity.id
_entity.type
_entity.pdbx_description
1 polymer ?
#
loop_
_entity_poly.entity_id
_entity_poly.type
_entity_poly.pdbx_seq_one_letter_code
_entity_poly.pdbx_strand_id
1 'polypeptide(L)'
;MARIVKNKNLVNTRLATNYGGWMYCDKCNENIGYLCYSTYDRLELSYKCNCGSQGSVLLDFEDSKTGRSCDEDLVVIKNRFCCSEDNEPLITILDKKILRYEMKITCKSCGRIYEKQKKEL
;
A
#
# COMPACT_ATOMS: atom_id res chain seq x y z
N MET A 1 5.62 8.11 18.39
CA MET A 1 6.77 7.19 18.42
C MET A 1 6.96 6.60 17.04
N ALA A 2 8.18 6.60 16.51
CA ALA A 2 8.49 5.94 15.23
C ALA A 2 8.44 4.42 15.43
N ARG A 3 7.64 3.70 14.64
CA ARG A 3 7.57 2.23 14.70
C ARG A 3 8.83 1.64 14.09
N ILE A 4 9.31 0.54 14.67
CA ILE A 4 10.47 -0.19 14.15
C ILE A 4 9.99 -1.05 12.97
N VAL A 5 10.54 -0.75 11.79
CA VAL A 5 10.29 -1.53 10.58
C VAL A 5 11.10 -2.81 10.68
N LYS A 6 10.42 -3.96 10.62
CA LYS A 6 11.03 -5.28 10.67
C LYS A 6 11.54 -5.69 9.30
N ASN A 7 10.68 -5.61 8.28
CA ASN A 7 11.07 -5.84 6.89
C ASN A 7 10.69 -4.65 6.01
N LYS A 8 11.63 -4.24 5.18
CA LYS A 8 11.45 -3.23 4.14
C LYS A 8 12.13 -3.71 2.88
N ASN A 9 11.35 -4.15 1.91
CA ASN A 9 11.83 -4.47 0.57
C ASN A 9 11.09 -3.57 -0.43
N LEU A 10 11.88 -2.77 -1.14
CA LEU A 10 11.40 -1.91 -2.22
C LEU A 10 12.12 -2.33 -3.49
N VAL A 11 11.38 -2.84 -4.47
CA VAL A 11 11.91 -3.24 -5.77
C VAL A 11 11.34 -2.30 -6.81
N ASN A 12 12.20 -1.64 -7.59
CA ASN A 12 11.83 -0.67 -8.64
C ASN A 12 10.84 0.43 -8.18
N THR A 13 10.86 0.72 -6.88
CA THR A 13 9.95 1.65 -6.20
C THR A 13 10.74 2.46 -5.19
N ARG A 14 10.43 3.75 -5.09
CA ARG A 14 11.03 4.67 -4.12
C ARG A 14 9.93 5.25 -3.22
N LEU A 15 10.20 5.32 -1.93
CA LEU A 15 9.35 6.01 -0.97
C LEU A 15 9.96 7.36 -0.59
N ALA A 16 9.14 8.40 -0.49
CA ALA A 16 9.58 9.73 -0.01
C ALA A 16 10.06 9.67 1.44
N THR A 17 9.41 8.86 2.27
CA THR A 17 9.78 8.69 3.67
C THR A 17 10.07 7.22 3.97
N ASN A 18 10.63 6.94 5.14
CA ASN A 18 11.16 5.62 5.44
C ASN A 18 10.12 4.49 5.41
N TYR A 19 8.86 4.78 5.75
CA TYR A 19 7.79 3.81 5.90
C TYR A 19 6.42 4.43 5.60
N GLY A 20 6.37 5.37 4.64
CA GLY A 20 5.13 6.01 4.22
C GLY A 20 5.34 7.20 3.29
N GLY A 21 4.29 7.97 3.07
CA GLY A 21 4.32 9.14 2.21
C GLY A 21 4.19 8.78 0.74
N TRP A 22 4.71 9.65 -0.13
CA TRP A 22 4.61 9.47 -1.58
C TRP A 22 5.44 8.28 -2.06
N MET A 23 4.83 7.46 -2.91
CA MET A 23 5.44 6.34 -3.60
C MET A 23 5.76 6.76 -5.03
N TYR A 24 6.94 6.43 -5.50
CA TYR A 24 7.42 6.74 -6.84
C TYR A 24 7.93 5.48 -7.53
N CYS A 25 7.73 5.36 -8.84
CA CYS A 25 8.39 4.32 -9.60
C CYS A 25 9.83 4.74 -9.89
N ASP A 26 10.80 3.85 -9.62
CA ASP A 26 12.23 4.17 -9.79
C ASP A 26 12.60 4.44 -11.26
N LYS A 27 11.94 3.73 -12.19
CA LYS A 27 12.24 3.79 -13.63
C LYS A 27 11.77 5.08 -14.31
N CYS A 28 10.57 5.57 -14.00
CA CYS A 28 10.01 6.79 -14.60
C CYS A 28 9.98 7.99 -13.65
N ASN A 29 10.35 7.79 -12.38
CA ASN A 29 10.33 8.78 -11.31
C ASN A 29 8.96 9.45 -11.10
N GLU A 30 7.88 8.82 -11.57
CA GLU A 30 6.51 9.30 -11.39
C GLU A 30 5.91 8.82 -10.09
N ASN A 31 5.01 9.61 -9.51
CA ASN A 31 4.25 9.21 -8.34
C ASN A 31 3.19 8.16 -8.71
N ILE A 32 3.22 7.04 -7.99
CA ILE A 32 2.29 5.92 -8.18
C ILE A 32 1.21 5.89 -7.08
N GLY A 33 1.44 6.59 -5.97
CA GLY A 33 0.53 6.55 -4.84
C GLY A 33 1.06 7.28 -3.60
N TYR A 34 0.29 7.19 -2.53
CA TYR A 34 0.61 7.74 -1.22
C TYR A 34 0.23 6.72 -0.14
N LEU A 35 1.16 6.45 0.78
CA LEU A 35 0.99 5.46 1.85
C LEU A 35 0.89 6.14 3.22
N CYS A 36 -0.16 5.85 3.98
CA CYS A 36 -0.38 6.45 5.30
C CYS A 36 0.33 5.63 6.40
N TYR A 37 1.49 6.07 6.86
CA TYR A 37 2.33 5.34 7.83
C TYR A 37 1.71 5.04 9.21
N SER A 38 0.59 5.66 9.57
CA SER A 38 0.03 5.57 10.93
C SER A 38 -1.04 4.48 11.10
N THR A 39 -1.63 4.02 10.00
CA THR A 39 -2.91 3.29 10.00
C THR A 39 -2.77 1.82 9.58
N TYR A 40 -1.58 1.38 9.14
CA TYR A 40 -1.33 -0.01 8.74
C TYR A 40 -0.18 -0.68 9.52
N ASP A 41 -0.23 -2.00 9.59
CA ASP A 41 0.79 -2.87 10.23
C ASP A 41 1.65 -3.63 9.22
N ARG A 42 1.08 -4.04 8.10
CA ARG A 42 1.80 -4.70 7.01
C ARG A 42 1.23 -4.24 5.67
N LEU A 43 2.11 -3.94 4.73
CA LEU A 43 1.76 -3.63 3.35
C LEU A 43 2.58 -4.51 2.42
N GLU A 44 1.90 -5.13 1.47
CA GLU A 44 2.48 -5.84 0.35
C GLU A 44 1.81 -5.30 -0.92
N LEU A 45 2.56 -4.65 -1.80
CA LEU A 45 2.05 -4.06 -3.03
C LEU A 45 2.95 -4.46 -4.18
N SER A 46 2.41 -5.13 -5.19
CA SER A 46 3.07 -5.38 -6.46
C SER A 46 2.32 -4.66 -7.56
N TYR A 47 3.01 -3.83 -8.34
CA TYR A 47 2.40 -3.03 -9.38
C TYR A 47 3.21 -3.05 -10.67
N LYS A 48 2.54 -2.79 -11.79
CA LYS A 48 3.14 -2.59 -13.10
C LYS A 48 2.79 -1.19 -13.57
N CYS A 49 3.79 -0.33 -13.64
CA CYS A 49 3.64 1.04 -14.10
C CYS A 49 3.43 1.09 -15.62
N ASN A 50 2.79 2.15 -16.11
CA ASN A 50 2.59 2.39 -17.54
C ASN A 50 3.91 2.44 -18.34
N CYS A 51 5.04 2.76 -17.70
CA CYS A 51 6.37 2.71 -18.31
C CYS A 51 6.90 1.28 -18.57
N GLY A 52 6.10 0.25 -18.24
CA GLY A 52 6.46 -1.17 -18.34
C GLY A 52 7.31 -1.69 -17.17
N SER A 53 7.65 -0.84 -16.20
CA SER A 53 8.35 -1.28 -14.98
C SER A 53 7.42 -2.05 -14.05
N GLN A 54 7.95 -3.09 -13.41
CA GLN A 54 7.25 -3.83 -12.35
C GLN A 54 7.96 -3.54 -11.03
N GLY A 55 7.20 -3.00 -10.08
CA GLY A 55 7.68 -2.69 -8.75
C GLY A 55 6.96 -3.50 -7.69
N SER A 56 7.65 -3.76 -6.60
CA SER A 56 7.09 -4.43 -5.43
C SER A 56 7.51 -3.70 -4.16
N VAL A 57 6.61 -3.62 -3.20
CA VAL A 57 6.79 -2.97 -1.92
C VAL A 57 6.31 -3.92 -0.85
N LEU A 58 7.21 -4.33 0.03
CA LEU A 58 6.91 -5.08 1.23
C LEU A 58 7.38 -4.27 2.42
N LEU A 59 6.43 -3.89 3.27
CA LEU A 59 6.67 -3.21 4.54
C LEU A 59 5.99 -4.01 5.64
N ASP A 60 6.76 -4.40 6.64
CA ASP A 60 6.32 -5.16 7.79
C ASP A 60 6.92 -4.52 9.05
N PHE A 61 6.09 -4.24 10.05
CA PHE A 61 6.54 -3.70 11.32
C PHE A 61 6.75 -4.81 12.36
N GLU A 62 7.63 -4.58 13.32
CA GLU A 62 7.94 -5.58 14.36
C GLU A 62 6.75 -5.86 15.29
N ASP A 63 5.97 -4.82 15.55
CA ASP A 63 4.71 -4.86 16.32
C ASP A 63 3.50 -5.29 15.48
N SER A 64 3.71 -5.76 14.24
CA SER A 64 2.62 -6.21 13.39
C SER A 64 1.96 -7.44 13.99
N LYS A 65 0.63 -7.40 14.11
CA LYS A 65 -0.16 -8.56 14.51
C LYS A 65 -0.50 -9.38 13.28
N THR A 66 -0.61 -10.70 13.44
CA THR A 66 -1.20 -11.57 12.43
C THR A 66 -2.66 -11.15 12.26
N GLY A 67 -2.92 -10.30 11.27
CA GLY A 67 -4.25 -9.81 10.98
C GLY A 67 -5.20 -10.93 10.58
N ARG A 68 -6.49 -10.64 10.55
CA ARG A 68 -7.51 -11.55 10.04
C ARG A 68 -7.82 -11.21 8.59
N SER A 69 -7.75 -12.19 7.70
CA SER A 69 -8.29 -12.05 6.35
C SER A 69 -9.76 -11.66 6.44
N CYS A 70 -10.14 -10.66 5.66
CA CYS A 70 -11.53 -10.24 5.56
C CYS A 70 -11.97 -10.32 4.09
N ASP A 71 -13.22 -10.70 3.86
CA ASP A 71 -13.86 -10.68 2.54
C ASP A 71 -14.38 -9.29 2.16
N GLU A 72 -14.27 -8.31 3.06
CA GLU A 72 -14.70 -6.95 2.78
C GLU A 72 -13.67 -6.20 1.94
N ASP A 73 -14.18 -5.43 0.98
CA ASP A 73 -13.38 -4.52 0.17
C ASP A 73 -13.02 -3.23 0.94
N LEU A 74 -11.89 -2.64 0.57
CA LEU A 74 -11.53 -1.29 1.03
C LEU A 74 -12.51 -0.25 0.49
N VAL A 75 -12.95 0.66 1.35
CA VAL A 75 -13.83 1.76 0.99
C VAL A 75 -13.01 2.85 0.31
N VAL A 76 -13.49 3.38 -0.81
CA VAL A 76 -12.83 4.49 -1.51
C VAL A 76 -13.48 5.81 -1.12
N ILE A 77 -12.79 6.60 -0.29
CA ILE A 77 -13.27 7.93 0.14
C ILE A 77 -12.34 8.98 -0.44
N LYS A 78 -12.87 9.86 -1.31
CA LYS A 78 -12.09 10.93 -1.98
C LYS A 78 -10.81 10.40 -2.63
N ASN A 79 -10.90 9.27 -3.34
CA ASN A 79 -9.80 8.64 -4.05
C ASN A 79 -8.71 8.02 -3.15
N ARG A 80 -9.00 7.81 -1.86
CA ARG A 80 -8.13 7.12 -0.88
C ARG A 80 -8.78 5.80 -0.49
N PHE A 81 -7.97 4.75 -0.37
CA PHE A 81 -8.42 3.48 0.20
C PHE A 81 -8.41 3.59 1.72
N CYS A 82 -9.61 3.51 2.29
CA CYS A 82 -9.86 3.57 3.71
C CYS A 82 -10.28 2.19 4.23
N CYS A 83 -10.03 1.98 5.53
CA CYS A 83 -10.58 0.84 6.26
C CYS A 83 -12.13 0.91 6.26
N SER A 84 -12.83 -0.22 6.08
CA SER A 84 -14.31 -0.24 6.12
C SER A 84 -14.89 0.03 7.50
N GLU A 85 -14.17 -0.33 8.57
CA GLU A 85 -14.61 -0.15 9.96
C GLU A 85 -14.44 1.31 10.43
N ASP A 86 -13.19 1.80 10.43
CA ASP A 86 -12.85 3.10 11.03
C ASP A 86 -12.82 4.25 10.01
N ASN A 87 -13.01 3.98 8.71
CA ASN A 87 -12.87 4.96 7.62
C ASN A 87 -11.50 5.66 7.54
N GLU A 88 -10.50 5.15 8.27
CA GLU A 88 -9.15 5.69 8.27
C GLU A 88 -8.44 5.44 6.93
N PRO A 89 -7.74 6.43 6.37
CA PRO A 89 -7.01 6.27 5.12
C PRO A 89 -5.77 5.38 5.33
N LEU A 90 -5.66 4.34 4.51
CA LEU A 90 -4.57 3.36 4.55
C LEU A 90 -3.55 3.65 3.44
N ILE A 91 -4.03 3.71 2.19
CA ILE A 91 -3.19 3.92 1.03
C ILE A 91 -4.00 4.59 -0.08
N THR A 92 -3.34 5.33 -0.95
CA THR A 92 -3.90 5.92 -2.16
C THR A 92 -3.07 5.46 -3.33
N ILE A 93 -3.70 4.88 -4.36
CA ILE A 93 -3.00 4.46 -5.57
C ILE A 93 -3.50 5.31 -6.74
N LEU A 94 -2.56 5.79 -7.55
CA LEU A 94 -2.86 6.58 -8.74
C LEU A 94 -3.08 5.64 -9.93
N ASP A 95 -4.31 5.17 -10.05
CA ASP A 95 -4.76 4.27 -11.11
C ASP A 95 -4.41 4.69 -12.54
N LYS A 96 -4.29 5.99 -12.81
CA LYS A 96 -3.92 6.51 -14.14
C LYS A 96 -2.46 6.22 -14.54
N LYS A 97 -1.59 5.96 -13.56
CA LYS A 97 -0.14 5.74 -13.77
C LYS A 97 0.26 4.26 -13.70
N ILE A 98 -0.67 3.40 -13.29
CA ILE A 98 -0.45 1.98 -13.07
C ILE A 98 -1.41 1.19 -13.94
N LEU A 99 -0.85 0.29 -14.75
CA LEU A 99 -1.57 -0.65 -15.61
C LEU A 99 -2.33 -1.67 -14.77
N ARG A 100 -1.60 -2.35 -13.88
CA ARG A 100 -2.12 -3.35 -12.96
C ARG A 100 -1.41 -3.29 -11.63
N TYR A 101 -2.11 -3.63 -10.56
CA TYR A 101 -1.51 -3.81 -9.25
C TYR A 101 -2.24 -4.87 -8.46
N GLU A 102 -1.55 -5.44 -7.50
CA GLU A 102 -2.06 -6.29 -6.44
C GLU A 102 -1.52 -5.74 -5.14
N MET A 103 -2.40 -5.48 -4.18
CA MET A 103 -2.04 -4.98 -2.88
C MET A 103 -2.72 -5.80 -1.80
N LYS A 104 -2.01 -5.97 -0.69
CA LYS A 104 -2.48 -6.53 0.57
C LYS A 104 -2.06 -5.58 1.67
N ILE A 105 -3.01 -5.06 2.43
CA ILE A 105 -2.73 -4.13 3.52
C ILE A 105 -3.47 -4.56 4.78
N THR A 106 -2.75 -4.63 5.89
CA THR A 106 -3.31 -4.94 7.20
C THR A 106 -3.57 -3.65 7.95
N CYS A 107 -4.83 -3.36 8.26
CA CYS A 107 -5.19 -2.20 9.06
C CYS A 107 -4.76 -2.42 10.52
N LYS A 108 -4.09 -1.44 11.10
CA LYS A 108 -3.65 -1.47 12.51
C LYS A 108 -4.83 -1.43 13.48
N SER A 109 -5.84 -0.61 13.18
CA SER A 109 -6.95 -0.31 14.09
C SER A 109 -7.87 -1.53 14.26
N CYS A 110 -8.29 -2.15 13.16
CA CYS A 110 -9.16 -3.33 13.21
C CYS A 110 -8.43 -4.67 13.04
N GLY A 111 -7.16 -4.68 12.64
CA GLY A 111 -6.39 -5.90 12.38
C GLY A 111 -6.84 -6.68 11.15
N ARG A 112 -7.71 -6.12 10.29
CA ARG A 112 -8.17 -6.80 9.07
C ARG A 112 -7.16 -6.67 7.93
N ILE A 113 -6.99 -7.74 7.18
CA ILE A 113 -6.17 -7.80 5.98
C ILE A 113 -7.10 -7.60 4.79
N TYR A 114 -6.88 -6.51 4.07
CA TYR A 114 -7.60 -6.16 2.86
C TYR A 114 -6.75 -6.46 1.64
N GLU A 115 -7.35 -7.10 0.66
CA GLU A 115 -6.70 -7.40 -0.61
C GLU A 115 -7.38 -6.62 -1.73
N LYS A 116 -6.60 -6.00 -2.61
CA LYS A 116 -7.13 -5.29 -3.77
C LYS A 116 -6.26 -5.56 -4.97
N GLN A 117 -6.90 -5.87 -6.09
CA GLN A 117 -6.20 -6.08 -7.36
C GLN A 117 -6.89 -5.30 -8.47
N LYS A 118 -6.07 -4.78 -9.38
CA LYS A 118 -6.48 -4.20 -10.65
C LYS A 118 -5.86 -5.00 -11.77
N LYS A 119 -6.71 -5.54 -12.64
CA LYS A 119 -6.31 -6.24 -13.86
C LYS A 119 -6.32 -5.25 -15.04
N GLU A 120 -5.40 -5.43 -15.99
CA GLU A 120 -5.47 -4.75 -17.30
C GLU A 120 -6.73 -5.28 -17.99
N LEU A 121 -7.69 -4.40 -18.28
CA LEU A 121 -8.98 -4.68 -18.92
C LEU A 121 -8.85 -4.47 -20.43
#